data_AF-Q5ZQH8-F1
#
_entry.id   AF-Q5ZQH8-F1
#
_cell.length_a   1.000
_cell.length_b   1.000
_cell.length_c   1.000
_cell.angle_alpha   90.00
_cell.angle_beta   90.00
_cell.angle_gamma   90.00
#
_symmetry.space_group_name_H-M   'P 1'
#
loop_
_entity.id
_entity.type
_entity.pdbx_description
1 polymer ?
#
loop_
_entity_poly.entity_id
_entity_poly.type
_entity_poly.pdbx_seq_one_letter_code
_entity_poly.pdbx_strand_id
1 'polypeptide(L)'
;AKLAGKRDPQQEKEAQEWIEAVLGKKFPPGELFEDVIRDGTVLCQVMNKLAPGSIPKINTSGGQFKMMENINNFQQALKNYGVADIDVFQTVDLWEKKDIAQVVCTLFALGRTTYRHPEWPGPYLGPKPSEECKREFTEEQLKAGQTIIGLQAGS
;
A
#
# COMPACT_ATOMS: atom_id res chain seq x y z
N ALA A 1 5.21 7.79 19.38
CA ALA A 1 6.22 6.78 19.76
C ALA A 1 6.41 5.85 18.56
N LYS A 2 7.66 5.66 18.13
CA LYS A 2 8.08 4.86 16.98
C LYS A 2 7.48 3.44 17.05
N LEU A 3 6.62 3.09 16.10
CA LEU A 3 6.31 1.69 15.78
C LEU A 3 7.56 1.10 15.09
N ALA A 4 8.56 0.75 15.89
CA ALA A 4 9.64 -0.12 15.42
C ALA A 4 9.00 -1.45 15.04
N GLY A 5 9.16 -1.84 13.77
CA GLY A 5 8.49 -2.95 13.11
C GLY A 5 8.68 -4.27 13.84
N LYS A 6 7.64 -4.71 14.54
CA LYS A 6 7.49 -6.14 14.83
C LYS A 6 6.93 -6.75 13.55
N ARG A 7 7.71 -7.63 12.91
CA ARG A 7 7.21 -8.50 11.82
C ARG A 7 5.95 -9.18 12.32
N ASP A 8 4.85 -9.00 11.60
CA ASP A 8 3.59 -9.66 11.87
C ASP A 8 3.40 -10.77 10.82
N PRO A 9 3.54 -12.06 11.20
CA PRO A 9 3.39 -13.18 10.28
C PRO A 9 2.02 -13.21 9.59
N GLN A 10 0.99 -12.66 10.23
CA GLN A 10 -0.34 -12.59 9.65
C GLN A 10 -0.39 -11.58 8.50
N GLN A 11 0.22 -10.41 8.67
CA GLN A 11 0.32 -9.39 7.62
C GLN A 11 1.19 -9.85 6.45
N GLU A 12 2.29 -10.55 6.71
CA GLU A 12 3.13 -11.16 5.68
C GLU A 12 2.33 -12.16 4.83
N LYS A 13 1.55 -13.01 5.49
CA LYS A 13 0.69 -13.97 4.82
C LYS A 13 -0.40 -13.29 3.98
N GLU A 14 -1.05 -12.26 4.51
CA GLU A 14 -2.06 -11.49 3.76
C GLU A 14 -1.44 -10.79 2.54
N ALA A 15 -0.26 -10.19 2.69
CA ALA A 15 0.47 -9.57 1.59
C ALA A 15 0.87 -10.60 0.53
N GLN A 16 1.33 -11.79 0.95
CA GLN A 16 1.61 -12.90 0.04
C GLN A 16 0.36 -13.32 -0.73
N GLU A 17 -0.74 -13.63 -0.04
CA GLU A 17 -1.99 -14.06 -0.66
C GLU A 17 -2.52 -13.02 -1.66
N TRP A 18 -2.38 -11.74 -1.34
CA TRP A 18 -2.74 -10.67 -2.27
C TRP A 18 -1.85 -10.65 -3.51
N ILE A 19 -0.51 -10.72 -3.37
CA ILE A 19 0.39 -10.81 -4.53
C ILE A 19 0.03 -12.00 -5.42
N GLU A 20 -0.21 -13.16 -4.80
CA GLU A 20 -0.59 -14.38 -5.53
C GLU A 20 -1.90 -14.19 -6.29
N ALA A 21 -2.89 -13.52 -5.70
CA ALA A 21 -4.17 -13.24 -6.32
C ALA A 21 -4.06 -12.21 -7.46
N VAL A 22 -3.22 -11.17 -7.32
CA VAL A 22 -2.94 -10.18 -8.38
C VAL A 22 -2.25 -10.85 -9.59
N LEU A 23 -1.29 -11.73 -9.34
CA LEU A 23 -0.52 -12.39 -10.40
C LEU A 23 -1.21 -13.65 -10.96
N GLY A 24 -2.16 -14.22 -10.23
CA GLY A 24 -2.76 -15.52 -10.52
C GLY A 24 -1.76 -16.69 -10.40
N LYS A 25 -0.72 -16.54 -9.58
CA LYS A 25 0.37 -17.52 -9.41
C LYS A 25 0.71 -17.67 -7.94
N LYS A 26 0.94 -18.91 -7.51
CA LYS A 26 1.35 -19.22 -6.13
C LYS A 26 2.86 -19.07 -5.94
N PHE A 27 3.25 -18.67 -4.73
CA PHE A 27 4.66 -18.66 -4.33
C PHE A 27 5.19 -20.10 -4.27
N PRO A 28 6.50 -20.32 -4.52
CA PRO A 28 7.09 -21.64 -4.42
C PRO A 28 6.90 -22.23 -3.01
N PRO A 29 6.52 -23.51 -2.89
CA PRO A 29 6.35 -24.14 -1.59
C PRO A 29 7.70 -24.25 -0.87
N GLY A 30 7.73 -23.88 0.41
CA GLY A 30 8.93 -23.99 1.26
C GLY A 30 9.89 -22.80 1.17
N GLU A 31 9.63 -21.82 0.31
CA GLU A 31 10.39 -20.56 0.26
C GLU A 31 9.81 -19.52 1.22
N LEU A 32 10.69 -18.70 1.80
CA LEU A 32 10.27 -17.58 2.65
C LEU A 32 9.74 -16.43 1.80
N PHE A 33 8.75 -15.71 2.32
CA PHE A 33 8.15 -14.55 1.66
C PHE A 33 9.20 -13.57 1.14
N GLU A 34 10.14 -13.17 2.01
CA GLU A 34 11.18 -12.20 1.68
C GLU A 34 12.18 -12.71 0.63
N ASP A 35 12.38 -14.02 0.50
CA ASP A 35 13.29 -14.60 -0.48
C ASP A 35 12.67 -14.62 -1.88
N VAL A 36 11.36 -14.87 -1.97
CA VAL A 36 10.61 -14.87 -3.23
C VAL A 36 10.53 -13.48 -3.86
N ILE A 37 10.38 -12.43 -3.05
CA ILE A 37 10.28 -11.05 -3.55
C ILE A 37 11.63 -10.32 -3.62
N ARG A 38 12.71 -10.94 -3.10
CA ARG A 38 14.02 -10.31 -2.91
C ARG A 38 14.63 -9.73 -4.18
N ASP A 39 14.41 -10.40 -5.30
CA ASP A 39 15.00 -10.05 -6.59
C ASP A 39 14.26 -8.90 -7.31
N GLY A 40 13.14 -8.43 -6.72
CA GLY A 40 12.28 -7.40 -7.27
C GLY A 40 11.43 -7.84 -8.46
N THR A 41 11.63 -9.04 -9.01
CA THR A 41 10.93 -9.53 -10.21
C THR A 41 9.44 -9.64 -9.96
N VAL A 42 9.05 -10.27 -8.85
CA VAL A 42 7.65 -10.45 -8.45
C VAL A 42 6.98 -9.10 -8.21
N LEU A 43 7.66 -8.19 -7.52
CA LEU A 43 7.16 -6.85 -7.24
C LEU A 43 6.92 -6.04 -8.51
N CYS A 44 7.86 -6.10 -9.46
CA CYS A 44 7.67 -5.44 -10.75
C CYS A 44 6.49 -6.02 -11.55
N GLN A 45 6.28 -7.34 -11.49
CA GLN A 45 5.13 -7.99 -12.14
C GLN A 45 3.81 -7.54 -11.53
N VAL A 46 3.73 -7.41 -10.20
CA VAL A 46 2.54 -6.88 -9.51
C VAL A 46 2.23 -5.48 -10.01
N MET A 47 3.23 -4.60 -10.07
CA MET A 47 3.02 -3.24 -10.53
C MET A 47 2.56 -3.16 -11.98
N ASN A 48 3.10 -4.00 -12.86
CA ASN A 48 2.63 -4.10 -14.24
C ASN A 48 1.22 -4.69 -14.39
N LYS A 49 0.70 -5.42 -13.38
CA LYS A 49 -0.70 -5.83 -13.34
C LYS A 49 -1.63 -4.70 -12.91
N LEU A 50 -1.22 -3.93 -11.91
CA LEU A 50 -1.99 -2.78 -11.41
C LEU A 50 -2.02 -1.61 -12.40
N ALA A 51 -0.88 -1.33 -13.02
CA ALA A 51 -0.71 -0.28 -14.02
C ALA A 51 0.13 -0.83 -15.19
N PRO A 52 -0.52 -1.32 -16.25
CA PRO A 52 0.15 -1.88 -17.41
C PRO A 52 1.17 -0.91 -18.03
N GLY A 53 2.40 -1.39 -18.23
CA GLY A 53 3.48 -0.60 -18.83
C GLY A 53 4.28 0.27 -17.85
N SER A 54 3.98 0.22 -16.54
CA SER A 54 4.72 0.98 -15.52
C SER A 54 6.21 0.65 -15.47
N ILE A 55 6.55 -0.63 -15.67
CA ILE A 55 7.92 -1.13 -15.61
C ILE A 55 8.18 -1.90 -16.91
N PRO A 56 8.76 -1.26 -17.95
CA PRO A 56 8.90 -1.87 -19.27
C PRO A 56 9.90 -3.03 -19.30
N LYS A 57 10.86 -3.04 -18.38
CA LYS A 57 11.92 -4.04 -18.33
C LYS A 57 12.06 -4.61 -16.92
N ILE A 58 11.90 -5.92 -16.82
CA ILE A 58 12.13 -6.69 -15.58
C ILE A 58 13.32 -7.59 -15.82
N ASN A 59 14.37 -7.45 -15.01
CA ASN A 59 15.56 -8.28 -15.11
C ASN A 59 15.32 -9.60 -14.39
N THR A 60 15.12 -10.71 -15.11
CA THR A 60 14.93 -12.04 -14.51
C THR A 60 16.23 -12.84 -14.34
N SER A 61 17.35 -12.32 -14.84
CA SER A 61 18.66 -12.96 -14.78
C SER A 61 19.80 -11.93 -14.76
N GLY A 62 20.94 -12.36 -14.24
CA GLY A 62 22.16 -11.56 -14.12
C GLY A 62 22.58 -11.38 -12.67
N GLY A 63 23.53 -10.47 -12.44
CA GLY A 63 24.09 -10.21 -11.12
C GLY A 63 23.20 -9.37 -10.22
N GLN A 64 23.60 -9.27 -8.95
CA GLN A 64 22.96 -8.49 -7.88
C GLN A 64 22.52 -7.08 -8.29
N PHE A 65 23.34 -6.36 -9.07
CA PHE A 65 23.02 -5.01 -9.54
C PHE A 65 21.69 -4.94 -10.32
N LYS A 66 21.40 -5.94 -11.16
CA LYS A 66 20.16 -5.98 -11.95
C LYS A 66 18.92 -6.24 -11.09
N MET A 67 19.07 -7.01 -10.01
CA MET A 67 17.99 -7.26 -9.07
C MET A 67 17.70 -6.03 -8.21
N MET A 68 18.76 -5.32 -7.80
CA MET A 68 18.59 -4.00 -7.18
C MET A 68 17.92 -3.00 -8.13
N GLU A 69 18.24 -3.03 -9.44
CA GLU A 69 17.57 -2.21 -10.44
C GLU A 69 16.06 -2.50 -10.51
N ASN A 70 15.64 -3.76 -10.43
CA ASN A 70 14.20 -4.12 -10.34
C ASN A 70 13.54 -3.48 -9.11
N ILE A 71 14.18 -3.56 -7.93
CA ILE A 71 13.64 -2.95 -6.70
C ILE A 71 13.49 -1.43 -6.87
N ASN A 72 14.50 -0.76 -7.44
CA ASN A 72 14.43 0.68 -7.70
C ASN A 72 13.31 1.02 -8.70
N ASN A 73 13.16 0.24 -9.77
CA ASN A 73 12.08 0.43 -10.75
C ASN A 73 10.70 0.25 -10.10
N PHE A 74 10.55 -0.72 -9.20
CA PHE A 74 9.34 -0.90 -8.41
C PHE A 74 9.05 0.33 -7.54
N GLN A 75 10.04 0.82 -6.78
CA GLN A 75 9.88 2.01 -5.94
C GLN A 75 9.45 3.25 -6.74
N GLN A 76 10.03 3.46 -7.93
CA GLN A 76 9.62 4.58 -8.80
C GLN A 76 8.17 4.41 -9.28
N ALA A 77 7.79 3.20 -9.68
CA ALA A 77 6.44 2.91 -10.12
C ALA A 77 5.40 3.07 -8.99
N LEU A 78 5.74 2.72 -7.74
CA LEU A 78 4.89 2.99 -6.57
C LEU A 78 4.58 4.48 -6.40
N LYS A 79 5.60 5.33 -6.50
CA LYS A 79 5.45 6.78 -6.38
C LYS A 79 4.60 7.35 -7.50
N ASN A 80 4.83 6.91 -8.74
CA ASN A 80 4.04 7.30 -9.90
C ASN A 80 2.58 6.83 -9.80
N TYR A 81 2.34 5.68 -9.16
CA TYR A 81 1.00 5.17 -8.87
C TYR A 81 0.31 5.91 -7.71
N GLY A 82 1.01 6.78 -6.98
CA GLY A 82 0.44 7.61 -5.92
C GLY A 82 0.63 7.09 -4.50
N VAL A 83 1.53 6.13 -4.28
CA VAL A 83 1.99 5.77 -2.93
C VAL A 83 2.92 6.87 -2.41
N ALA A 84 2.71 7.31 -1.17
CA ALA A 84 3.51 8.39 -0.58
C ALA A 84 4.96 7.94 -0.34
N ASP A 85 5.94 8.82 -0.60
CA ASP A 85 7.37 8.52 -0.42
C ASP A 85 7.73 7.99 0.97
N ILE A 86 7.05 8.48 2.01
CA ILE A 86 7.26 8.04 3.41
C ILE A 86 6.87 6.57 3.62
N ASP A 87 5.96 6.04 2.80
CA ASP A 87 5.49 4.66 2.87
C ASP A 87 6.33 3.73 1.99
N VAL A 88 7.25 4.25 1.16
CA VAL A 88 8.10 3.46 0.25
C VAL A 88 9.35 2.95 0.96
N PHE A 89 9.49 1.63 1.05
CA PHE A 89 10.68 0.96 1.60
C PHE A 89 11.95 1.27 0.79
N GLN A 90 13.11 1.16 1.44
CA GLN A 90 14.44 1.36 0.84
C GLN A 90 15.01 0.04 0.32
N THR A 91 15.89 0.10 -0.68
CA THR A 91 16.43 -1.12 -1.32
C THR A 91 17.11 -2.06 -0.33
N VAL A 92 17.76 -1.52 0.71
CA VAL A 92 18.41 -2.30 1.77
C VAL A 92 17.42 -3.06 2.66
N ASP A 93 16.20 -2.52 2.83
CA ASP A 93 15.16 -3.12 3.69
C ASP A 93 14.78 -4.51 3.17
N LEU A 94 14.69 -4.64 1.84
CA LEU A 94 14.41 -5.90 1.16
C LEU A 94 15.67 -6.69 0.82
N TRP A 95 16.65 -6.07 0.16
CA TRP A 95 17.81 -6.78 -0.40
C TRP A 95 18.69 -7.42 0.69
N GLU A 96 18.93 -6.68 1.78
CA GLU A 96 19.68 -7.14 2.95
C GLU A 96 18.77 -7.63 4.07
N LYS A 97 17.44 -7.68 3.84
CA LYS A 97 16.43 -8.05 4.83
C LYS A 97 16.52 -7.22 6.13
N LYS A 98 16.89 -5.94 6.01
CA LYS A 98 17.06 -5.04 7.17
C LYS A 98 15.73 -4.71 7.84
N ASP A 99 14.66 -4.55 7.06
CA ASP A 99 13.33 -4.20 7.56
C ASP A 99 12.22 -4.74 6.65
N ILE A 100 11.95 -6.04 6.75
CA ILE A 100 10.88 -6.68 5.98
C ILE A 100 9.49 -6.15 6.40
N ALA A 101 9.32 -5.70 7.64
CA ALA A 101 8.08 -5.12 8.09
C ALA A 101 7.75 -3.83 7.30
N GLN A 102 8.75 -2.99 7.02
CA GLN A 102 8.57 -1.82 6.15
C GLN A 102 8.15 -2.22 4.72
N VAL A 103 8.72 -3.29 4.15
CA VAL A 103 8.33 -3.80 2.82
C VAL A 103 6.85 -4.20 2.81
N VAL A 104 6.40 -4.91 3.84
CA VAL A 104 5.00 -5.30 4.01
C VAL A 104 4.11 -4.05 4.14
N CYS A 105 4.49 -3.08 4.98
CA CYS A 105 3.77 -1.82 5.10
C CYS A 105 3.61 -1.09 3.75
N THR A 106 4.66 -1.07 2.92
CA THR A 106 4.59 -0.51 1.57
C THR A 106 3.59 -1.25 0.69
N LEU A 107 3.52 -2.58 0.76
CA LEU A 107 2.53 -3.37 0.00
C LEU A 107 1.10 -3.06 0.43
N PHE A 108 0.86 -2.91 1.74
CA PHE A 108 -0.45 -2.46 2.24
C PHE A 108 -0.77 -1.02 1.82
N ALA A 109 0.22 -0.13 1.76
CA ALA A 109 0.05 1.22 1.23
C ALA A 109 -0.34 1.20 -0.25
N LEU A 110 0.36 0.40 -1.07
CA LEU A 110 0.00 0.15 -2.46
C LEU A 110 -1.43 -0.38 -2.59
N GLY A 111 -1.77 -1.41 -1.81
CA GLY A 111 -3.11 -2.00 -1.75
C GLY A 111 -4.20 -0.97 -1.47
N ARG A 112 -3.97 -0.07 -0.50
CA ARG A 112 -4.88 1.04 -0.22
C ARG A 112 -4.96 2.05 -1.36
N THR A 113 -3.85 2.33 -2.02
CA THR A 113 -3.82 3.23 -3.19
C THR A 113 -4.66 2.67 -4.33
N THR A 114 -4.70 1.35 -4.55
CA THR A 114 -5.51 0.75 -5.63
C THR A 114 -7.01 1.08 -5.54
N TYR A 115 -7.56 1.38 -4.36
CA TYR A 115 -8.97 1.83 -4.24
C TYR A 115 -9.25 3.18 -4.91
N ARG A 116 -8.20 3.98 -5.18
CA ARG A 116 -8.30 5.27 -5.88
C ARG A 116 -8.24 5.10 -7.41
N HIS A 117 -7.97 3.89 -7.89
CA HIS A 117 -7.84 3.55 -9.31
C HIS A 117 -9.08 2.79 -9.78
N PRO A 118 -10.08 3.45 -10.39
CA PRO A 118 -11.30 2.80 -10.86
C PRO A 118 -11.05 1.74 -11.95
N GLU A 119 -9.91 1.83 -12.64
CA GLU A 119 -9.46 0.83 -13.62
C GLU A 119 -9.04 -0.49 -12.98
N TRP A 120 -8.80 -0.53 -11.67
CA TRP A 120 -8.42 -1.74 -10.95
C TRP A 120 -9.65 -2.41 -10.31
N PRO A 121 -10.11 -3.57 -10.84
CA PRO A 121 -11.30 -4.26 -10.32
C PRO A 121 -11.03 -5.07 -9.04
N GLY A 122 -9.80 -5.05 -8.54
CA GLY A 122 -9.34 -5.92 -7.47
C GLY A 122 -8.49 -7.08 -7.99
N PRO A 123 -7.90 -7.88 -7.08
CA PRO A 123 -8.10 -7.87 -5.62
C PRO A 123 -7.48 -6.66 -4.89
N TYR A 124 -8.07 -6.29 -3.75
CA TYR A 124 -7.58 -5.20 -2.89
C TYR A 124 -6.86 -5.76 -1.66
N LEU A 125 -5.95 -4.96 -1.10
CA LEU A 125 -5.24 -5.28 0.14
C LEU A 125 -5.43 -4.18 1.17
N GLY A 126 -5.75 -4.57 2.39
CA GLY A 126 -6.05 -3.66 3.49
C GLY A 126 -7.48 -3.09 3.46
N PRO A 127 -7.86 -2.35 4.51
CA PRO A 127 -9.21 -1.83 4.66
C PRO A 127 -9.54 -0.86 3.52
N LYS A 128 -10.76 -0.96 2.99
CA LYS A 128 -11.30 0.03 2.05
C LYS A 128 -11.24 1.40 2.75
N PRO A 129 -10.62 2.43 2.15
CA PRO A 129 -10.70 3.77 2.70
C PRO A 129 -12.19 4.13 2.79
N SER A 130 -12.68 4.40 4.00
CA SER A 130 -14.06 4.81 4.20
C SER A 130 -14.32 5.99 3.27
N GLU A 131 -15.30 5.86 2.38
CA GLU A 131 -15.87 7.02 1.69
C GLU A 131 -16.16 8.06 2.77
N GLU A 132 -15.64 9.28 2.60
CA GLU A 132 -16.02 10.40 3.45
C GLU A 132 -17.54 10.34 3.60
N CYS A 133 -18.01 10.02 4.80
CA CYS A 133 -19.35 10.37 5.21
C CYS A 133 -19.34 11.89 5.14
N LYS A 134 -19.67 12.43 3.97
CA LYS A 134 -20.06 13.81 3.81
C LYS A 134 -21.24 13.94 4.77
N ARG A 135 -20.96 14.40 5.99
CA ARG A 135 -21.96 15.06 6.80
C ARG A 135 -22.33 16.28 5.97
N GLU A 136 -23.30 16.10 5.08
CA GLU A 136 -24.20 17.16 4.72
C GLU A 136 -24.84 17.58 6.04
N PHE A 137 -24.18 18.51 6.73
CA PHE A 137 -24.85 19.33 7.72
C PHE A 137 -25.91 20.08 6.91
N THR A 138 -27.13 19.55 6.89
CA THR A 138 -28.28 20.27 6.36
C THR A 138 -28.34 21.62 7.08
N GLU A 139 -28.53 22.69 6.31
CA GLU A 139 -28.47 24.08 6.75
C GLU A 139 -29.38 24.38 7.97
N GLU A 140 -30.43 23.57 8.17
CA GLU A 140 -31.31 23.58 9.34
C GLU A 140 -30.57 23.39 10.68
N GLN A 141 -29.52 22.56 10.72
CA GLN A 141 -28.80 22.24 11.96
C GLN A 141 -27.81 23.34 12.36
N LEU A 142 -27.36 24.18 11.41
CA LEU A 142 -26.55 25.37 11.67
C LEU A 142 -27.39 26.57 12.13
N LYS A 143 -28.68 26.61 11.80
CA LYS A 143 -29.60 27.70 12.19
C LYS A 143 -30.16 27.55 13.61
N ALA A 144 -30.30 26.31 14.10
CA ALA A 144 -30.78 26.03 15.46
C ALA A 144 -29.81 26.47 16.58
N GLY A 145 -28.55 26.77 16.25
CA GLY A 145 -27.55 27.28 17.21
C GLY A 145 -27.61 28.79 17.47
N GLN A 146 -28.43 29.56 16.75
CA GLN A 146 -28.44 31.03 16.85
C GLN A 146 -29.56 31.62 17.72
N THR A 147 -30.37 30.82 18.43
CA THR A 147 -31.58 31.33 19.13
C THR A 147 -31.56 31.16 20.66
N ILE A 148 -30.39 31.24 21.30
CA ILE A 148 -30.34 31.34 22.78
C ILE A 148 -29.48 32.55 23.17
N ILE A 149 -30.00 33.74 22.91
CA ILE A 149 -29.62 34.97 23.60
C ILE A 149 -30.93 35.64 24.00
N GLY A 150 -31.18 35.75 25.31
CA GLY A 150 -32.14 36.69 25.86
C GLY A 150 -33.07 36.13 26.94
N LEU A 151 -32.85 36.63 28.16
CA LEU A 151 -33.89 37.14 29.07
C LEU A 151 -34.59 36.16 30.04
N GLN A 152 -34.20 36.22 31.32
CA GLN A 152 -35.07 36.34 32.54
C GLN A 152 -34.09 36.62 33.71
N ALA A 153 -34.03 37.78 34.39
CA ALA A 153 -35.02 38.62 35.09
C ALA A 153 -35.66 37.94 36.33
N GLY A 154 -35.39 38.47 37.53
CA GLY A 154 -36.05 38.20 38.83
C GLY A 154 -35.32 37.17 39.70
N SER A 155 -34.95 37.42 40.97
CA SER A 155 -35.45 38.39 41.98
C SER A 155 -34.31 39.01 42.78
#